data_AF-A0A7V5FPU7-F1
#
_entry.id   AF-A0A7V5FPU7-F1
#
_cell.length_a   1.000
_cell.length_b   1.000
_cell.length_c   1.000
_cell.angle_alpha   90.00
_cell.angle_beta   90.00
_cell.angle_gamma   90.00
#
_symmetry.space_group_name_H-M   'P 1'
#
loop_
_entity.id
_entity.type
_entity.pdbx_description
1 polymer ?
#
loop_
_entity_poly.entity_id
_entity_poly.type
_entity_poly.pdbx_seq_one_letter_code
_entity_poly.pdbx_strand_id
1 'polypeptide(L)'
;MIETTAYCGCGACCSWERGSWKYLKLDFWNRYVSAGRRKGLPYTGKTASGKEPAEPQPGLFSSDTLVHPWMIPIRTVFPWLWTHRDGTIAADTRYYPFGTRMYVPGWGWGVVTDRGGAIKGPGRVDLFFTSHGDALRWGRRRLDIEIIRP
;
A
#
# COMPACT_ATOMS: atom_id res chain seq x y z
N MET A 1 4.76 11.40 -16.97
CA MET A 1 3.79 11.67 -15.90
C MET A 1 2.74 10.57 -15.78
N ILE A 2 2.65 9.96 -14.59
CA ILE A 2 1.66 8.95 -14.20
C ILE A 2 0.83 9.54 -13.05
N GLU A 3 -0.48 9.29 -13.05
CA GLU A 3 -1.36 9.65 -11.93
C GLU A 3 -1.14 8.67 -10.77
N THR A 4 -0.76 9.22 -9.62
CA THR A 4 -0.66 8.48 -8.37
C THR A 4 -1.86 8.82 -7.49
N THR A 5 -2.51 7.78 -7.00
CA THR A 5 -3.49 7.87 -5.91
C THR A 5 -2.96 7.16 -4.68
N ALA A 6 -3.67 7.27 -3.56
CA ALA A 6 -3.31 6.59 -2.33
C ALA A 6 -4.50 5.81 -1.74
N TYR A 7 -4.20 4.68 -1.11
CA TYR A 7 -5.16 3.85 -0.41
C TYR A 7 -4.57 3.29 0.90
N CYS A 8 -5.46 2.85 1.80
CA CYS A 8 -5.08 2.16 3.04
C CYS A 8 -5.78 0.82 3.21
N GLY A 9 -5.34 0.03 4.19
CA GLY A 9 -6.00 -1.23 4.60
C GLY A 9 -7.36 -1.07 5.31
N CYS A 10 -7.88 0.15 5.36
CA CYS A 10 -9.16 0.53 5.96
C CYS A 10 -10.37 0.01 5.16
N GLY A 11 -11.52 -0.17 5.83
CA GLY A 11 -12.73 -0.71 5.20
C GLY A 11 -13.27 0.12 4.04
N ALA A 12 -13.11 1.44 4.11
CA ALA A 12 -13.54 2.38 3.07
C ALA A 12 -12.73 2.23 1.77
N CYS A 13 -11.39 2.12 1.86
CA CYS A 13 -10.54 1.94 0.67
C CYS A 13 -10.57 0.51 0.16
N CYS A 14 -10.60 -0.49 1.05
CA CYS A 14 -10.50 -1.90 0.69
C CYS A 14 -11.84 -2.63 0.58
N SER A 15 -12.98 -1.93 0.70
CA SER A 15 -14.33 -2.49 0.58
C SER A 15 -14.56 -3.72 1.47
N TRP A 16 -14.29 -3.57 2.78
CA TRP A 16 -14.59 -4.58 3.79
C TRP A 16 -15.31 -3.96 5.00
N GLU A 17 -16.09 -4.79 5.70
CA GLU A 17 -16.83 -4.42 6.91
C GLU A 17 -16.66 -5.47 8.01
N ARG A 18 -17.00 -5.09 9.25
CA ARG A 18 -16.97 -6.01 10.41
C ARG A 18 -18.30 -6.72 10.58
N GLY A 19 -18.22 -7.99 10.99
CA GLY A 19 -19.35 -8.87 11.24
C GLY A 19 -20.15 -9.25 9.99
N SER A 20 -20.92 -10.32 10.08
CA SER A 20 -21.81 -10.80 9.03
C SER A 20 -23.27 -10.74 9.48
N TRP A 21 -24.16 -10.33 8.57
CA TRP A 21 -25.60 -10.37 8.81
C TRP A 21 -26.14 -11.79 9.02
N LYS A 22 -25.40 -12.82 8.58
CA LYS A 22 -25.70 -14.22 8.90
C LYS A 22 -25.72 -14.49 10.41
N TYR A 23 -24.90 -13.74 11.17
CA TYR A 23 -24.78 -13.86 12.62
C TYR A 23 -25.31 -12.61 13.33
N LEU A 24 -26.21 -11.84 12.70
CA LEU A 24 -26.73 -10.58 13.24
C LEU A 24 -25.62 -9.61 13.66
N LYS A 25 -24.46 -9.63 12.97
CA LYS A 25 -23.25 -8.84 13.28
C LYS A 25 -22.63 -9.12 14.66
N LEU A 26 -23.01 -10.20 15.35
CA LEU A 26 -22.43 -10.59 16.64
C LEU A 26 -20.97 -11.03 16.54
N ASP A 27 -20.50 -11.37 15.34
CA ASP A 27 -19.13 -11.75 14.99
C ASP A 27 -18.27 -10.52 14.58
N PHE A 28 -18.42 -9.40 15.28
CA PHE A 28 -17.81 -8.10 14.92
C PHE A 28 -16.27 -8.10 14.89
N TRP A 29 -15.60 -9.09 15.48
CA TRP A 29 -14.15 -9.26 15.37
C TRP A 29 -13.71 -9.70 13.96
N ASN A 30 -14.59 -10.37 13.21
CA ASN A 30 -14.31 -10.85 11.86
C ASN A 30 -14.51 -9.76 10.80
N ARG A 31 -13.71 -9.83 9.74
CA ARG A 31 -13.79 -8.92 8.58
C ARG A 31 -14.33 -9.66 7.36
N TYR A 32 -15.25 -9.04 6.66
CA TYR A 32 -15.88 -9.58 5.46
C TYR A 32 -15.84 -8.57 4.31
N VAL A 33 -15.75 -9.07 3.08
CA VAL A 33 -15.82 -8.22 1.87
C VAL A 33 -17.21 -7.61 1.76
N SER A 34 -17.31 -6.29 1.65
CA SER A 34 -18.59 -5.57 1.59
C SER A 34 -19.12 -5.35 0.17
N ALA A 35 -18.24 -5.37 -0.84
CA ALA A 35 -18.59 -5.09 -2.24
C ALA A 35 -17.89 -6.00 -3.26
N GLY A 36 -18.46 -6.06 -4.47
CA GLY A 36 -17.94 -6.83 -5.60
C GLY A 36 -18.30 -8.31 -5.58
N ARG A 37 -17.65 -9.10 -6.45
CA ARG A 37 -17.99 -10.52 -6.70
C ARG A 37 -17.80 -11.43 -5.48
N ARG A 38 -16.98 -11.02 -4.51
CA ARG A 38 -16.64 -11.79 -3.31
C ARG A 38 -17.40 -11.33 -2.05
N LYS A 39 -18.45 -10.53 -2.20
CA LYS A 39 -19.22 -9.98 -1.07
C LYS A 39 -19.65 -11.09 -0.10
N GLY A 40 -19.42 -10.88 1.19
CA GLY A 40 -19.74 -11.82 2.27
C GLY A 40 -18.64 -12.85 2.58
N LEU A 41 -17.59 -12.97 1.77
CA LEU A 41 -16.44 -13.83 2.08
C LEU A 41 -15.50 -13.17 3.10
N PRO A 42 -14.73 -13.95 3.89
CA PRO A 42 -13.72 -13.42 4.81
C PRO A 42 -12.69 -12.54 4.09
N TYR A 43 -12.32 -11.42 4.72
CA TYR A 43 -11.33 -10.48 4.20
C TYR A 43 -9.97 -10.65 4.91
N THR A 44 -8.92 -10.96 4.14
CA THR A 44 -7.58 -11.25 4.66
C THR A 44 -6.70 -10.02 4.83
N GLY A 45 -6.88 -8.98 3.99
CA GLY A 45 -5.99 -7.82 3.95
C GLY A 45 -4.68 -8.03 3.17
N LYS A 46 -4.51 -9.18 2.52
CA LYS A 46 -3.35 -9.47 1.67
C LYS A 46 -3.54 -8.89 0.27
N THR A 47 -2.42 -8.52 -0.37
CA THR A 47 -2.39 -8.05 -1.76
C THR A 47 -2.76 -9.16 -2.74
N ALA A 48 -2.99 -8.82 -4.01
CA ALA A 48 -3.26 -9.79 -5.07
C ALA A 48 -2.13 -10.81 -5.30
N SER A 49 -0.89 -10.49 -4.92
CA SER A 49 0.26 -11.42 -4.92
C SER A 49 0.39 -12.23 -3.62
N GLY A 50 -0.50 -12.02 -2.65
CA GLY A 50 -0.51 -12.72 -1.37
C GLY A 50 0.41 -12.13 -0.30
N LYS A 51 1.06 -10.98 -0.57
CA LYS A 51 1.92 -10.28 0.39
C LYS A 51 1.10 -9.41 1.34
N GLU A 52 1.70 -9.08 2.48
CA GLU A 52 1.16 -8.03 3.35
C GLU A 52 1.51 -6.67 2.75
N PRO A 53 0.54 -5.76 2.59
CA PRO A 53 0.81 -4.45 2.06
C PRO A 53 1.62 -3.63 3.07
N ALA A 54 2.62 -2.91 2.58
CA ALA A 54 3.52 -2.11 3.40
C ALA A 54 3.77 -0.74 2.76
N GLU A 55 3.99 0.25 3.59
CA GLU A 55 4.44 1.58 3.19
C GLU A 55 5.98 1.59 3.07
N PRO A 56 6.57 2.35 2.13
CA PRO A 56 8.02 2.41 1.99
C PRO A 56 8.66 2.89 3.29
N GLN A 57 9.67 2.18 3.75
CA GLN A 57 10.47 2.61 4.90
C GLN A 57 11.88 2.94 4.43
N PRO A 58 12.31 4.21 4.59
CA PRO A 58 13.68 4.59 4.31
C PRO A 58 14.63 3.88 5.28
N GLY A 59 15.78 3.43 4.76
CA GLY A 59 16.85 2.88 5.58
C GLY A 59 17.55 3.95 6.42
N LEU A 60 18.52 3.52 7.24
CA LEU A 60 19.25 4.36 8.19
C LEU A 60 19.95 5.58 7.57
N PHE A 61 20.42 5.45 6.34
CA PHE A 61 21.10 6.51 5.60
C PHE A 61 20.13 7.19 4.61
N SER A 62 19.06 7.77 5.15
CA SER A 62 18.06 8.50 4.36
C SER A 62 17.75 9.86 4.98
N SER A 63 17.14 10.76 4.20
CA SER A 63 16.68 12.07 4.67
C SER A 63 15.77 11.98 5.89
N ASP A 64 15.05 10.87 6.06
CA ASP A 64 14.22 10.60 7.22
C ASP A 64 15.00 10.56 8.55
N THR A 65 16.25 10.10 8.55
CA THR A 65 17.12 10.12 9.75
C THR A 65 17.47 11.54 10.18
N LEU A 66 17.47 12.50 9.26
CA LEU A 66 17.67 13.93 9.58
C LEU A 66 16.41 14.56 10.19
N VAL A 67 15.22 14.09 9.79
CA VAL A 67 13.93 14.58 10.29
C VAL A 67 13.61 14.00 11.67
N HIS A 68 14.00 12.75 11.93
CA HIS A 68 13.71 12.03 13.18
C HIS A 68 14.99 11.59 13.91
N PRO A 69 15.89 12.51 14.31
CA PRO A 69 17.21 12.16 14.87
C PRO A 69 17.13 11.39 16.20
N TRP A 70 16.05 11.51 16.95
CA TRP A 70 15.85 10.74 18.20
C TRP A 70 15.69 9.23 17.96
N MET A 71 15.45 8.79 16.72
CA MET A 71 15.38 7.37 16.38
C MET A 71 16.75 6.74 16.13
N ILE A 72 17.83 7.52 16.08
CA ILE A 72 19.19 7.01 15.82
C ILE A 72 19.57 5.88 16.79
N PRO A 73 19.44 6.01 18.13
CA PRO A 73 19.83 4.96 19.07
C PRO A 73 19.07 3.64 18.83
N ILE A 74 17.78 3.72 18.50
CA ILE A 74 16.92 2.56 18.22
C ILE A 74 17.33 1.91 16.90
N ARG A 75 17.52 2.72 15.86
CA ARG A 75 17.93 2.25 14.53
C ARG A 75 19.31 1.59 14.57
N THR A 76 20.26 2.11 15.35
CA THR A 76 21.60 1.51 15.48
C THR A 76 21.60 0.17 16.20
N VAL A 77 20.67 -0.07 17.14
CA VAL A 77 20.60 -1.32 17.91
C VAL A 77 19.92 -2.45 17.12
N PHE A 78 19.06 -2.12 16.15
CA PHE A 78 18.24 -3.09 15.43
C PHE A 78 18.62 -3.18 13.94
N PRO A 79 19.47 -4.16 13.53
CA PRO A 79 20.03 -4.24 12.18
C PRO A 79 18.99 -4.36 11.06
N TRP A 80 17.79 -4.87 11.36
CA TRP A 80 16.70 -4.97 10.39
C TRP A 80 16.03 -3.64 10.04
N LEU A 81 16.33 -2.56 10.77
CA LEU A 81 15.91 -1.19 10.44
C LEU A 81 16.94 -0.47 9.54
N TRP A 82 18.06 -1.12 9.24
CA TRP A 82 19.13 -0.53 8.44
C TRP A 82 18.78 -0.59 6.95
N THR A 83 18.10 -1.65 6.55
CA THR A 83 17.73 -1.92 5.17
C THR A 83 16.47 -1.16 4.79
N HIS A 84 16.47 -0.57 3.58
CA HIS A 84 15.26 0.00 3.01
C HIS A 84 14.22 -1.10 2.78
N ARG A 85 12.95 -0.78 2.99
CA ARG A 85 11.84 -1.65 2.61
C ARG A 85 10.99 -0.96 1.56
N ASP A 86 10.79 -1.64 0.46
CA ASP A 86 9.95 -1.15 -0.62
C ASP A 86 8.47 -1.21 -0.20
N GLY A 87 7.73 -0.17 -0.60
CA GLY A 87 6.30 -0.10 -0.42
C GLY A 87 5.51 -0.98 -1.39
N THR A 88 4.21 -1.07 -1.16
CA THR A 88 3.26 -1.78 -2.01
C THR A 88 2.59 -0.82 -2.99
N ILE A 89 2.63 -1.19 -4.27
CA ILE A 89 1.96 -0.48 -5.35
C ILE A 89 0.87 -1.38 -5.94
N ALA A 90 -0.33 -0.82 -6.11
CA ALA A 90 -1.37 -1.42 -6.92
C ALA A 90 -1.37 -0.80 -8.31
N ALA A 91 -1.27 -1.64 -9.34
CA ALA A 91 -1.24 -1.21 -10.73
C ALA A 91 -1.97 -2.20 -11.65
N ASP A 92 -2.14 -1.82 -12.92
CA ASP A 92 -2.65 -2.73 -13.93
C ASP A 92 -1.54 -3.68 -14.39
N THR A 93 -1.62 -4.96 -13.99
CA THR A 93 -0.57 -5.95 -14.31
C THR A 93 -0.42 -6.28 -15.78
N ARG A 94 -1.34 -5.84 -16.65
CA ARG A 94 -1.15 -5.94 -18.10
C ARG A 94 -0.05 -5.02 -18.61
N TYR A 95 0.20 -3.91 -17.91
CA TYR A 95 1.25 -2.93 -18.22
C TYR A 95 2.43 -3.02 -17.26
N TYR A 96 2.17 -3.32 -15.99
CA TYR A 96 3.18 -3.41 -14.94
C TYR A 96 3.10 -4.75 -14.23
N PRO A 97 3.79 -5.79 -14.72
CA PRO A 97 3.79 -7.12 -14.09
C PRO A 97 4.17 -7.05 -12.61
N PHE A 98 3.70 -8.04 -11.83
CA PHE A 98 4.13 -8.14 -10.43
C PHE A 98 5.65 -8.21 -10.33
N GLY A 99 6.22 -7.49 -9.36
CA GLY A 99 7.67 -7.34 -9.23
C GLY A 99 8.24 -6.11 -9.92
N THR A 100 7.47 -5.41 -10.76
CA THR A 100 7.89 -4.09 -11.28
C THR A 100 8.17 -3.16 -10.13
N ARG A 101 9.37 -2.59 -10.09
CA ARG A 101 9.82 -1.67 -9.04
C ARG A 101 9.69 -0.24 -9.56
N MET A 102 9.23 0.68 -8.71
CA MET A 102 9.00 2.06 -9.09
C MET A 102 9.49 3.01 -7.99
N TYR A 103 10.10 4.13 -8.37
CA TYR A 103 10.37 5.24 -7.47
C TYR A 103 9.34 6.35 -7.68
N VAL A 104 8.61 6.68 -6.62
CA VAL A 104 7.62 7.76 -6.64
C VAL A 104 8.14 8.93 -5.81
N PRO A 105 8.38 10.10 -6.44
CA PRO A 105 8.85 11.29 -5.73
C PRO A 105 7.92 11.67 -4.58
N GLY A 106 8.49 11.84 -3.39
CA GLY A 106 7.75 12.20 -2.17
C GLY A 106 7.08 11.03 -1.43
N TRP A 107 7.09 9.81 -1.99
CA TRP A 107 6.61 8.60 -1.30
C TRP A 107 7.75 7.60 -1.07
N GLY A 108 8.56 7.30 -2.10
CA GLY A 108 9.70 6.41 -2.00
C GLY A 108 9.68 5.27 -3.03
N TRP A 109 10.48 4.23 -2.77
CA TRP A 109 10.56 3.03 -3.60
C TRP A 109 9.42 2.06 -3.27
N GLY A 110 8.80 1.48 -4.28
CA GLY A 110 7.79 0.45 -4.12
C GLY A 110 7.81 -0.60 -5.22
N VAL A 111 7.10 -1.69 -4.97
CA VAL A 111 6.97 -2.82 -5.89
C VAL A 111 5.50 -3.07 -6.17
N VAL A 112 5.18 -3.37 -7.44
CA VAL A 112 3.85 -3.81 -7.83
C VAL A 112 3.60 -5.19 -7.26
N THR A 113 2.78 -5.25 -6.21
CA THR A 113 2.37 -6.49 -5.53
C THR A 113 0.86 -6.62 -5.47
N ASP A 114 0.12 -5.57 -5.85
CA ASP A 114 -1.33 -5.53 -5.76
C ASP A 114 -2.01 -5.09 -7.06
N ARG A 115 -3.31 -5.35 -7.17
CA ARG A 115 -4.14 -4.99 -8.33
C ARG A 115 -5.46 -4.38 -7.90
N GLY A 116 -5.73 -3.17 -8.38
CA GLY A 116 -7.01 -2.51 -8.19
C GLY A 116 -8.00 -2.80 -9.33
N GLY A 117 -9.27 -2.99 -8.98
CA GLY A 117 -10.36 -3.02 -9.97
C GLY A 117 -10.55 -1.68 -10.68
N ALA A 118 -10.31 -0.58 -9.96
CA ALA A 118 -10.43 0.79 -10.48
C ALA A 118 -9.13 1.35 -11.09
N ILE A 119 -8.00 0.66 -10.91
CA ILE A 119 -6.69 1.07 -11.41
C ILE A 119 -6.42 0.35 -12.73
N LYS A 120 -6.54 1.08 -13.84
CA LYS A 120 -6.50 0.53 -15.20
C LYS A 120 -5.64 1.40 -16.12
N GLY A 121 -4.96 0.74 -17.06
CA GLY A 121 -4.10 1.38 -18.03
C GLY A 121 -2.70 1.71 -17.47
N PRO A 122 -1.83 2.29 -18.32
CA PRO A 122 -0.46 2.63 -17.93
C PRO A 122 -0.37 3.96 -17.14
N GLY A 123 -1.39 4.82 -17.24
CA GLY A 123 -1.33 6.17 -16.69
C GLY A 123 -1.70 6.31 -15.21
N ARG A 124 -1.94 5.20 -14.50
CA ARG A 124 -2.46 5.25 -13.13
C ARG A 124 -1.90 4.16 -12.23
N VAL A 125 -1.45 4.54 -11.04
CA VAL A 125 -1.01 3.66 -9.97
C VAL A 125 -1.59 4.11 -8.63
N ASP A 126 -1.74 3.17 -7.69
CA ASP A 126 -2.25 3.44 -6.35
C ASP A 126 -1.22 3.01 -5.31
N LEU A 127 -0.90 3.91 -4.38
CA LEU A 127 0.16 3.75 -3.40
C LEU A 127 -0.44 3.35 -2.06
N PHE A 128 0.13 2.33 -1.42
CA PHE A 128 -0.31 1.92 -0.11
C PHE A 128 0.26 2.82 0.99
N PHE A 129 -0.62 3.26 1.88
CA PHE A 129 -0.29 3.97 3.11
C PHE A 129 -0.84 3.21 4.32
N THR A 130 -0.09 3.25 5.42
CA THR A 130 -0.49 2.62 6.68
C THR A 130 -1.69 3.34 7.31
N SER A 131 -1.72 4.68 7.20
CA SER A 131 -2.74 5.56 7.79
C SER A 131 -3.71 6.07 6.73
N HIS A 132 -5.00 6.06 7.04
CA HIS A 132 -6.03 6.65 6.18
C HIS A 132 -5.85 8.16 6.01
N GLY A 133 -5.50 8.86 7.09
CA GLY A 133 -5.25 10.30 7.03
C GLY A 133 -4.10 10.64 6.09
N ASP A 134 -3.09 9.78 6.03
CA ASP A 134 -1.89 9.97 5.22
C ASP A 134 -2.20 9.76 3.73
N ALA A 135 -3.01 8.72 3.43
CA ALA A 135 -3.56 8.52 2.09
C ALA A 135 -4.39 9.72 1.62
N LEU A 136 -5.23 10.29 2.49
CA LEU A 136 -6.03 11.47 2.16
C LEU A 136 -5.15 12.71 1.93
N ARG A 137 -4.13 12.93 2.77
CA ARG A 137 -3.15 14.02 2.59
C ARG A 137 -2.33 13.85 1.32
N TRP A 138 -2.03 12.62 0.92
CA TRP A 138 -1.40 12.35 -0.37
C TRP A 138 -2.30 12.78 -1.53
N GLY A 139 -3.58 12.41 -1.49
CA GLY A 139 -4.56 12.80 -2.51
C GLY A 139 -4.26 12.21 -3.90
N ARG A 140 -4.65 12.93 -4.96
CA ARG A 140 -4.37 12.55 -6.35
C ARG A 140 -3.40 13.54 -6.95
N ARG A 141 -2.32 13.05 -7.56
CA ARG A 141 -1.29 13.91 -8.18
C ARG A 141 -0.66 13.21 -9.37
N ARG A 142 -0.13 13.99 -10.30
CA ARG A 142 0.64 13.47 -11.43
C ARG A 142 2.12 13.71 -11.17
N LEU A 143 2.90 12.65 -11.22
CA LEU A 143 4.33 12.67 -10.95
C LEU A 143 5.08 11.97 -12.08
N ASP A 144 6.34 12.32 -12.25
CA ASP A 144 7.26 11.52 -13.05
C ASP A 144 7.85 10.42 -12.17
N ILE A 145 7.54 9.18 -12.53
CA ILE A 145 7.87 7.97 -11.78
C ILE A 145 8.98 7.27 -12.54
N GLU A 146 10.03 6.87 -11.82
CA GLU A 146 11.05 5.98 -12.37
C GLU A 146 10.55 4.55 -12.30
N ILE A 147 10.61 3.81 -13.41
CA ILE A 147 10.09 2.44 -13.49
C ILE A 147 11.22 1.50 -13.90
N ILE A 148 11.44 0.49 -13.07
CA ILE A 148 12.37 -0.61 -13.31
C ILE A 148 11.53 -1.86 -13.52
N ARG A 149 11.50 -2.35 -14.77
CA ARG A 149 10.80 -3.58 -15.12
C ARG A 149 11.64 -4.80 -14.72
N PRO A 150 11.00 -5.90 -14.29
CA PRO A 150 11.68 -7.16 -14.01
C PRO A 150 12.21 -7.82 -15.28
#